data_AF-A0A1R3HD48-F1
#
_entry.id   AF-A0A1R3HD48-F1
#
_cell.length_a   1.000
_cell.length_b   1.000
_cell.length_c   1.000
_cell.angle_alpha   90.00
_cell.angle_beta   90.00
_cell.angle_gamma   90.00
#
_symmetry.space_group_name_H-M   'P 1'
#
loop_
_entity.id
_entity.type
_entity.pdbx_description
1 polymer ?
#
loop_
_entity_poly.entity_id
_entity_poly.type
_entity_poly.pdbx_seq_one_letter_code
_entity_poly.pdbx_strand_id
1 'polypeptide(L)'
;MALSEGNGRQEDEEELRWAAIERLPTYERLRKGLLRQIVDDGSVTYNEVDVSKLGLQEKKQLMDGMLKVIEDDNEHFLTRIRDRIDRVGIEIPKIEVRFEHLTIEGKVYVGSRALPTLLNATLNTVEKILGFFRLAPSKKRKIQILKDVSSIVKPSSDLLMTLAVQSTGKITYCGHELNEFVPQKTCAYISHHDLHTGGMTVRETLDFSGRCLGVGKTYEMIKELERREKGARIKPDFDIDAFMKAVAVAGQETSLLTDYVLKFLSLFMASIPSILASNLHQTLRFAPISPKNTEML
;
A
#
# COMPACT_ATOMS: atom_id res chain seq x y z
N MET A 1 -20.60 -13.09 43.18
CA MET A 1 -20.89 -14.46 42.72
C MET A 1 -21.69 -14.44 41.41
N ALA A 2 -22.77 -13.68 41.28
CA ALA A 2 -23.57 -13.57 40.04
C ALA A 2 -22.82 -13.02 38.79
N LEU A 3 -21.84 -12.12 38.94
CA LEU A 3 -21.04 -11.61 37.81
C LEU A 3 -20.12 -12.69 37.18
N SER A 4 -19.75 -13.72 37.94
CA SER A 4 -18.89 -14.81 37.47
C SER A 4 -19.67 -15.87 36.68
N GLU A 5 -20.93 -16.12 37.05
CA GLU A 5 -21.80 -17.09 36.35
C GLU A 5 -22.30 -16.56 35.01
N GLY A 6 -22.54 -15.24 34.90
CA GLY A 6 -22.93 -14.60 33.64
C GLY A 6 -21.81 -14.61 32.58
N ASN A 7 -20.56 -14.34 32.99
CA ASN A 7 -19.42 -14.31 32.06
C ASN A 7 -19.07 -15.70 31.51
N GLY A 8 -19.10 -16.74 32.35
CA GLY A 8 -18.81 -18.11 31.91
C GLY A 8 -19.83 -18.66 30.90
N ARG A 9 -21.13 -18.34 31.08
CA ARG A 9 -22.18 -18.77 30.15
C ARG A 9 -22.03 -18.13 28.76
N GLN A 10 -21.52 -16.91 28.70
CA GLN A 10 -21.30 -16.18 27.45
C GLN A 10 -20.09 -16.74 26.70
N GLU A 11 -19.00 -17.04 27.41
CA GLU A 11 -17.83 -17.73 26.85
C GLU A 11 -18.22 -19.12 26.27
N ASP A 12 -19.05 -19.89 26.98
CA ASP A 12 -19.56 -21.19 26.50
C ASP A 12 -20.38 -21.05 25.20
N GLU A 13 -21.26 -20.04 25.10
CA GLU A 13 -22.02 -19.78 23.88
C GLU A 13 -21.12 -19.38 22.71
N GLU A 14 -20.09 -18.57 22.95
CA GLU A 14 -19.11 -18.17 21.94
C GLU A 14 -18.29 -19.37 21.44
N GLU A 15 -17.88 -20.26 22.34
CA GLU A 15 -17.18 -21.50 21.98
C GLU A 15 -18.06 -22.42 21.12
N LEU A 16 -19.35 -22.56 21.45
CA LEU A 16 -20.30 -23.35 20.66
C LEU A 16 -20.47 -22.78 19.25
N ARG A 17 -20.59 -21.45 19.12
CA ARG A 17 -20.71 -20.78 17.81
C ARG A 17 -19.43 -20.94 16.98
N TRP A 18 -18.27 -20.77 17.60
CA TRP A 18 -16.99 -20.98 16.91
C TRP A 18 -16.82 -22.44 16.44
N ALA A 19 -17.16 -23.41 17.30
CA ALA A 19 -17.10 -24.83 16.96
C ALA A 19 -18.06 -25.19 15.80
N ALA A 20 -19.21 -24.52 15.71
CA ALA A 20 -20.12 -24.67 14.58
C ALA A 20 -19.47 -24.19 13.27
N ILE A 21 -18.84 -23.01 13.27
CA ILE A 21 -18.13 -22.45 12.11
C ILE A 21 -16.96 -23.36 11.69
N GLU A 22 -16.19 -23.87 12.65
CA GLU A 22 -15.02 -24.71 12.36
C GLU A 22 -15.36 -26.05 11.68
N ARG A 23 -16.59 -26.54 11.89
CA ARG A 23 -17.13 -27.76 11.27
C ARG A 23 -17.62 -27.55 9.84
N LEU A 24 -17.80 -26.31 9.41
CA LEU A 24 -18.28 -26.02 8.06
C LEU A 24 -17.27 -26.43 6.98
N PRO A 25 -17.76 -26.72 5.75
CA PRO A 25 -16.89 -26.85 4.59
C PRO A 25 -16.03 -25.59 4.38
N THR A 26 -14.85 -25.75 3.80
CA THR A 26 -13.86 -24.67 3.61
C THR A 26 -14.45 -23.40 2.99
N TYR A 27 -15.32 -23.55 1.99
CA TYR A 27 -15.92 -22.40 1.30
C TYR A 27 -16.85 -21.58 2.21
N GLU A 28 -17.70 -22.24 2.99
CA GLU A 28 -18.62 -21.56 3.91
C GLU A 28 -17.89 -20.98 5.11
N ARG A 29 -16.92 -21.72 5.64
CA ARG A 29 -16.09 -21.28 6.77
C ARG A 29 -15.34 -19.98 6.47
N LEU A 30 -14.81 -19.83 5.25
CA LEU A 30 -14.14 -18.60 4.81
C LEU A 30 -15.09 -17.40 4.61
N ARG A 31 -16.39 -17.64 4.51
CA ARG A 31 -17.41 -16.61 4.36
C ARG A 31 -18.13 -16.30 5.68
N LYS A 32 -17.90 -17.10 6.73
CA LYS A 32 -18.51 -16.89 8.03
C LYS A 32 -17.47 -16.51 9.07
N GLY A 33 -17.86 -15.62 9.95
CA GLY A 33 -17.04 -15.15 11.06
C GLY A 33 -17.90 -14.79 12.26
N LEU A 34 -17.24 -14.49 13.37
CA LEU A 34 -17.87 -13.95 14.56
C LEU A 34 -17.60 -12.45 14.62
N LEU A 35 -18.66 -11.65 14.72
CA LEU A 35 -18.56 -10.20 14.81
C LEU A 35 -18.99 -9.73 16.20
N ARG A 36 -18.17 -8.86 16.78
CA ARG A 36 -18.46 -8.20 18.04
C ARG A 36 -19.71 -7.30 17.95
N GLN A 37 -20.65 -7.48 18.86
CA GLN A 37 -21.81 -6.61 19.06
C GLN A 37 -21.88 -6.15 20.51
N ILE A 38 -22.15 -4.86 20.70
CA ILE A 38 -22.40 -4.28 22.02
C ILE A 38 -23.91 -4.31 22.22
N VAL A 39 -24.36 -5.01 23.25
CA VAL A 39 -25.78 -5.13 23.60
C VAL A 39 -26.19 -3.95 24.50
N ASP A 40 -27.49 -3.69 24.60
CA ASP A 40 -28.03 -2.50 25.30
C ASP A 40 -27.63 -2.40 26.79
N ASP A 41 -27.25 -3.52 27.40
CA ASP A 41 -26.75 -3.61 28.77
C ASP A 41 -25.24 -3.26 28.91
N GLY A 42 -24.57 -2.94 27.80
CA GLY A 42 -23.14 -2.65 27.73
C GLY A 42 -22.24 -3.89 27.64
N SER A 43 -22.81 -5.10 27.63
CA SER A 43 -22.06 -6.34 27.45
C SER A 43 -21.62 -6.52 25.99
N VAL A 44 -20.58 -7.35 25.79
CA VAL A 44 -19.97 -7.59 24.47
C VAL A 44 -20.23 -9.03 24.06
N THR A 45 -21.06 -9.26 23.05
CA THR A 45 -21.34 -10.59 22.51
C THR A 45 -20.74 -10.75 21.12
N TYR A 46 -20.49 -11.99 20.69
CA TYR A 46 -20.05 -12.30 19.33
C TYR A 46 -21.13 -13.07 18.57
N ASN A 47 -21.64 -12.48 17.48
CA ASN A 47 -22.67 -13.08 16.65
C ASN A 47 -22.10 -13.60 15.33
N GLU A 48 -22.62 -14.73 14.85
CA GLU A 48 -22.25 -15.28 13.55
C GLU A 48 -22.74 -14.37 12.42
N VAL A 49 -21.83 -14.02 11.50
CA VAL A 49 -22.14 -13.19 10.34
C VAL A 49 -21.59 -13.81 9.06
N ASP A 50 -22.30 -13.60 7.95
CA ASP A 50 -21.78 -13.86 6.60
C ASP A 50 -20.98 -12.65 6.13
N VAL A 51 -19.65 -12.75 6.16
CA VAL A 51 -18.73 -11.67 5.78
C VAL A 51 -18.89 -11.24 4.32
N SER A 52 -19.53 -12.06 3.48
CA SER A 52 -19.81 -11.73 2.08
C SER A 52 -21.04 -10.86 1.88
N LYS A 53 -21.89 -10.72 2.91
CA LYS A 53 -23.15 -9.99 2.88
C LYS A 53 -23.24 -8.92 3.97
N LEU A 54 -22.10 -8.45 4.48
CA LEU A 54 -22.08 -7.44 5.53
C LEU A 54 -22.79 -6.17 5.08
N GLY A 55 -23.80 -5.77 5.84
CA GLY A 55 -24.47 -4.48 5.68
C GLY A 55 -23.57 -3.32 6.10
N LEU A 56 -24.00 -2.09 5.80
CA LEU A 56 -23.25 -0.87 6.17
C LEU A 56 -23.00 -0.78 7.69
N GLN A 57 -23.97 -1.18 8.52
CA GLN A 57 -23.85 -1.14 9.97
C GLN A 57 -22.83 -2.16 10.48
N GLU A 58 -22.85 -3.40 9.97
CA GLU A 58 -21.90 -4.44 10.36
C GLU A 58 -20.48 -4.11 9.90
N LYS A 59 -20.33 -3.57 8.68
CA LYS A 59 -19.05 -3.05 8.19
C LYS A 59 -18.54 -1.94 9.10
N LYS A 60 -19.40 -0.99 9.48
CA LYS A 60 -19.06 0.07 10.41
C LYS A 60 -18.69 -0.46 11.78
N GLN A 61 -19.39 -1.46 12.32
CA GLN A 61 -19.07 -2.09 13.60
C GLN A 61 -17.73 -2.81 13.57
N LEU A 62 -17.47 -3.58 12.50
CA LEU A 62 -16.20 -4.25 12.27
C LEU A 62 -15.08 -3.21 12.20
N MET A 63 -15.30 -2.14 11.42
CA MET A 63 -14.37 -1.01 11.36
C MET A 63 -14.19 -0.38 12.75
N ASP A 64 -15.23 0.09 13.44
CA ASP A 64 -15.12 0.73 14.75
C ASP A 64 -14.50 -0.19 15.82
N GLY A 65 -14.72 -1.50 15.76
CA GLY A 65 -14.10 -2.49 16.65
C GLY A 65 -12.60 -2.61 16.44
N MET A 66 -12.14 -2.60 15.19
CA MET A 66 -10.72 -2.56 14.86
C MET A 66 -10.09 -1.18 15.02
N LEU A 67 -10.90 -0.12 14.84
CA LEU A 67 -10.46 1.24 14.57
C LEU A 67 -10.80 2.28 15.63
N LYS A 68 -11.51 1.93 16.71
CA LYS A 68 -11.58 2.75 17.93
C LYS A 68 -10.19 3.06 18.49
N VAL A 69 -9.18 2.31 18.06
CA VAL A 69 -7.77 2.49 18.38
C VAL A 69 -7.01 3.30 17.32
N ILE A 70 -7.55 3.66 16.14
CA ILE A 70 -6.77 4.40 15.10
C ILE A 70 -6.32 5.78 15.59
N GLU A 71 -7.10 6.45 16.44
CA GLU A 71 -6.62 7.75 16.97
C GLU A 71 -5.30 7.61 17.75
N ASP A 72 -4.92 6.39 18.20
CA ASP A 72 -3.64 6.15 18.90
C ASP A 72 -2.75 4.96 18.43
N ASP A 73 -3.19 3.96 17.62
CA ASP A 73 -2.31 2.83 17.22
C ASP A 73 -2.75 1.98 15.98
N ASN A 74 -2.53 2.47 14.76
CA ASN A 74 -2.63 1.66 13.52
C ASN A 74 -1.60 0.53 13.46
N GLU A 75 -0.44 0.72 14.10
CA GLU A 75 0.65 -0.24 14.09
C GLU A 75 0.23 -1.51 14.85
N HIS A 76 -0.47 -1.37 15.97
CA HIS A 76 -1.02 -2.49 16.71
C HIS A 76 -2.00 -3.33 15.89
N PHE A 77 -2.88 -2.70 15.10
CA PHE A 77 -3.80 -3.44 14.22
C PHE A 77 -3.05 -4.26 13.16
N LEU A 78 -2.11 -3.63 12.45
CA LEU A 78 -1.30 -4.30 11.43
C LEU A 78 -0.41 -5.40 12.04
N THR A 79 0.06 -5.20 13.27
CA THR A 79 0.84 -6.19 14.03
C THR A 79 -0.01 -7.41 14.36
N ARG A 80 -1.26 -7.25 14.82
CA ARG A 80 -2.17 -8.39 15.05
C ARG A 80 -2.43 -9.22 13.78
N ILE A 81 -2.58 -8.58 12.62
CA ILE A 81 -2.68 -9.28 11.33
C ILE A 81 -1.41 -10.07 11.06
N ARG A 82 -0.23 -9.45 11.22
CA ARG A 82 1.06 -10.10 11.02
C ARG A 82 1.27 -11.28 11.96
N ASP A 83 1.06 -11.08 13.26
CA ASP A 83 1.22 -12.10 14.29
C ASP A 83 0.34 -13.32 14.00
N ARG A 84 -0.89 -13.11 13.54
CA ARG A 84 -1.78 -14.20 13.15
C ARG A 84 -1.19 -15.07 12.03
N ILE A 85 -0.63 -14.44 11.00
CA ILE A 85 -0.02 -15.11 9.85
C ILE A 85 1.28 -15.82 10.28
N ASP A 86 2.12 -15.15 11.04
CA ASP A 86 3.43 -15.64 11.49
C ASP A 86 3.29 -16.82 12.46
N ARG A 87 2.24 -16.81 13.30
CA ARG A 87 1.94 -17.89 14.27
C ARG A 87 1.73 -19.26 13.61
N VAL A 88 1.38 -19.31 12.33
CA VAL A 88 1.26 -20.55 11.56
C VAL A 88 2.36 -20.73 10.51
N GLY A 89 3.40 -19.90 10.54
CA GLY A 89 4.56 -19.97 9.66
C GLY A 89 4.22 -19.77 8.18
N ILE A 90 3.22 -18.93 7.87
CA ILE A 90 2.97 -18.52 6.49
C ILE A 90 3.96 -17.42 6.15
N GLU A 91 4.85 -17.70 5.20
CA GLU A 91 5.79 -16.69 4.73
C GLU A 91 5.08 -15.69 3.81
N ILE A 92 5.00 -14.44 4.25
CA ILE A 92 4.55 -13.35 3.38
C ILE A 92 5.68 -13.10 2.36
N PRO A 93 5.41 -13.23 1.05
CA PRO A 93 6.44 -13.02 0.04
C PRO A 93 6.98 -11.60 0.15
N LYS A 94 8.28 -11.48 0.44
CA LYS A 94 8.96 -10.20 0.47
C LYS A 94 9.16 -9.72 -0.96
N ILE A 95 8.60 -8.56 -1.28
CA ILE A 95 8.83 -7.96 -2.58
C ILE A 95 10.21 -7.32 -2.55
N GLU A 96 11.15 -7.89 -3.30
CA GLU A 96 12.54 -7.42 -3.36
C GLU A 96 13.01 -7.24 -4.81
N VAL A 97 13.87 -6.24 -5.02
CA VAL A 97 14.62 -6.06 -6.26
C VAL A 97 16.07 -6.33 -5.94
N ARG A 98 16.67 -7.31 -6.60
CA ARG A 98 18.09 -7.62 -6.48
C ARG A 98 18.78 -7.29 -7.79
N PHE A 99 19.94 -6.67 -7.68
CA PHE A 99 20.82 -6.40 -8.80
C PHE A 99 22.19 -7.00 -8.51
N GLU A 100 22.77 -7.65 -9.52
CA GLU A 100 24.06 -8.30 -9.50
C GLU A 100 24.90 -7.78 -10.66
N HIS A 101 26.12 -7.33 -10.34
CA HIS A 101 27.08 -6.78 -11.29
C HIS A 101 26.52 -5.63 -12.14
N LEU A 102 25.69 -4.77 -11.52
CA LEU A 102 24.98 -3.70 -12.20
C LEU A 102 25.96 -2.60 -12.64
N THR A 103 25.98 -2.35 -13.94
CA THR A 103 26.71 -1.24 -14.55
C THR A 103 25.74 -0.37 -15.33
N ILE A 104 25.75 0.94 -15.02
CA ILE A 104 24.92 1.94 -15.71
C ILE A 104 25.84 2.91 -16.43
N GLU A 105 25.70 3.01 -17.75
CA GLU A 105 26.47 3.95 -18.59
C GLU A 105 25.62 5.17 -18.97
N GLY A 106 26.09 6.37 -18.64
CA GLY A 106 25.53 7.63 -19.11
C GLY A 106 26.42 8.28 -20.16
N LYS A 107 25.83 8.87 -21.21
CA LYS A 107 26.57 9.72 -22.16
C LYS A 107 26.41 11.19 -21.75
N VAL A 108 27.44 11.77 -21.13
CA VAL A 108 27.41 13.16 -20.66
C VAL A 108 28.37 14.06 -21.44
N TYR A 109 28.07 15.35 -21.48
CA TYR A 109 29.01 16.38 -21.92
C TYR A 109 29.97 16.71 -20.76
N VAL A 110 31.24 16.93 -21.05
CA VAL A 110 32.29 17.15 -20.03
C VAL A 110 32.73 18.62 -20.04
N GLY A 111 33.15 19.16 -18.89
CA GLY A 111 33.61 20.55 -18.74
C GLY A 111 32.48 21.52 -18.35
N SER A 112 32.54 22.79 -18.80
CA SER A 112 31.53 23.84 -18.53
C SER A 112 30.10 23.51 -19.02
N ARG A 113 29.92 22.39 -19.72
CA ARG A 113 28.65 21.85 -20.22
C ARG A 113 28.08 20.68 -19.41
N ALA A 114 28.70 20.32 -18.28
CA ALA A 114 28.22 19.22 -17.43
C ALA A 114 26.93 19.55 -16.65
N LEU A 115 26.67 20.84 -16.41
CA LEU A 115 25.44 21.32 -15.75
C LEU A 115 24.34 21.61 -16.78
N PRO A 116 23.11 21.11 -16.58
CA PRO A 116 21.98 21.39 -17.47
C PRO A 116 21.48 22.82 -17.24
N THR A 117 22.16 23.80 -17.85
CA THR A 117 21.67 25.18 -17.95
C THR A 117 20.91 25.36 -19.26
N LEU A 118 19.97 26.31 -19.30
CA LEU A 118 19.16 26.61 -20.49
C LEU A 118 20.02 26.85 -21.74
N LEU A 119 21.11 27.61 -21.61
CA LEU A 119 22.05 27.87 -22.70
C LEU A 119 22.74 26.59 -23.21
N ASN A 120 23.09 25.67 -22.30
CA ASN A 120 23.70 24.39 -22.66
C ASN A 120 22.68 23.47 -23.35
N ALA A 121 21.41 23.50 -22.95
CA ALA A 121 20.35 22.73 -23.60
C ALA A 121 20.07 23.20 -25.04
N THR A 122 20.01 24.51 -25.28
CA THR A 122 19.80 25.08 -26.63
C THR A 122 20.98 24.75 -27.56
N LEU A 123 22.21 24.90 -27.06
CA LEU A 123 23.41 24.51 -27.81
C LEU A 123 23.45 22.99 -28.11
N ASN A 124 23.03 22.14 -27.17
CA ASN A 124 22.98 20.70 -27.37
C ASN A 124 21.91 20.29 -28.42
N THR A 125 20.81 21.03 -28.53
CA THR A 125 19.78 20.79 -29.56
C THR A 125 20.25 21.22 -30.94
N VAL A 126 20.90 22.38 -31.06
CA VAL A 126 21.51 22.85 -32.31
C VAL A 126 22.62 21.91 -32.78
N GLU A 127 23.44 21.39 -31.86
CA GLU A 127 24.51 20.42 -32.17
C GLU A 127 23.96 19.04 -32.56
N LYS A 128 22.79 18.62 -32.05
CA LYS A 128 22.08 17.42 -32.54
C LYS A 128 21.58 17.61 -33.98
N ILE A 129 21.07 18.79 -34.33
CA ILE A 129 20.62 19.12 -35.68
C ILE A 129 21.82 19.15 -36.65
N LEU A 130 22.91 19.83 -36.27
CA LEU A 130 24.14 19.86 -37.07
C LEU A 130 24.82 18.49 -37.19
N GLY A 131 24.76 17.67 -36.13
CA GLY A 131 25.23 16.29 -36.13
C GLY A 131 24.40 15.36 -37.03
N PHE A 132 23.09 15.59 -37.14
CA PHE A 132 22.20 14.89 -38.08
C PHE A 132 22.60 15.16 -39.55
N PHE A 133 23.03 16.38 -39.85
CA PHE A 133 23.61 16.75 -41.15
C PHE A 133 25.10 16.37 -41.31
N ARG A 134 25.69 15.63 -40.36
CA ARG A 134 27.13 15.25 -40.31
C ARG A 134 28.11 16.42 -40.33
N LEU A 135 27.67 17.62 -39.94
CA LEU A 135 28.49 18.84 -39.96
C LEU A 135 29.32 19.04 -38.68
N ALA A 136 29.08 18.27 -37.61
CA ALA A 136 29.85 18.35 -36.36
C ALA A 136 29.91 16.99 -35.60
N PRO A 137 31.07 16.63 -35.02
CA PRO A 137 31.20 15.43 -34.18
C PRO A 137 30.59 15.62 -32.78
N SER A 138 29.98 14.57 -32.23
CA SER A 138 29.44 14.56 -30.86
C SER A 138 30.55 14.63 -29.81
N LYS A 139 30.51 15.64 -28.94
CA LYS A 139 31.45 15.81 -27.80
C LYS A 139 31.08 15.03 -26.52
N LYS A 140 30.07 14.15 -26.58
CA LYS A 140 29.65 13.34 -25.43
C LYS A 140 30.68 12.27 -25.09
N ARG A 141 31.06 12.15 -23.82
CA ARG A 141 31.85 11.03 -23.30
C ARG A 141 30.95 10.06 -22.56
N LYS A 142 31.25 8.76 -22.68
CA LYS A 142 30.65 7.74 -21.84
C LYS A 142 31.24 7.85 -20.43
N ILE A 143 30.38 7.95 -19.42
CA ILE A 143 30.75 7.80 -18.03
C ILE A 143 30.00 6.60 -17.45
N GLN A 144 30.65 5.86 -16.57
CA GLN A 144 29.99 4.82 -15.77
C GLN A 144 29.43 5.50 -14.52
N ILE A 145 28.10 5.53 -14.42
CA ILE A 145 27.36 6.12 -13.29
C ILE A 145 27.35 5.14 -12.12
N LEU A 146 27.07 3.86 -12.41
CA LEU A 146 27.27 2.76 -11.49
C LEU A 146 28.25 1.78 -12.12
N LYS A 147 29.16 1.26 -11.31
CA LYS A 147 30.20 0.32 -11.74
C LYS A 147 30.16 -0.91 -10.84
N ASP A 148 29.73 -2.03 -11.43
CA ASP A 148 29.76 -3.36 -10.82
C ASP A 148 29.17 -3.41 -9.39
N VAL A 149 27.96 -2.86 -9.24
CA VAL A 149 27.30 -2.78 -7.94
C VAL A 149 26.34 -3.96 -7.79
N SER A 150 26.34 -4.61 -6.63
CA SER A 150 25.37 -5.64 -6.27
C SER A 150 24.68 -5.29 -4.94
N SER A 151 23.35 -5.33 -4.90
CA SER A 151 22.58 -5.06 -3.68
C SER A 151 21.10 -5.47 -3.83
N ILE A 152 20.39 -5.45 -2.70
CA ILE A 152 18.97 -5.75 -2.57
C ILE A 152 18.27 -4.49 -2.07
N VAL A 153 17.22 -4.08 -2.75
CA VAL A 153 16.45 -2.88 -2.45
C VAL A 153 14.96 -3.22 -2.45
N LYS A 154 14.21 -2.51 -1.60
CA LYS A 154 12.75 -2.56 -1.68
C LYS A 154 12.32 -1.92 -3.00
N PRO A 155 11.35 -2.51 -3.71
CA PRO A 155 10.86 -1.96 -4.96
C PRO A 155 10.24 -0.59 -4.73
N SER A 156 10.66 0.38 -5.53
CA SER A 156 9.85 1.55 -5.86
C SER A 156 9.53 1.51 -7.35
N SER A 157 8.45 2.18 -7.74
CA SER A 157 8.04 2.22 -9.14
C SER A 157 9.10 2.85 -10.03
N ASP A 158 9.74 3.91 -9.54
CA ASP A 158 10.84 4.61 -10.19
C ASP A 158 12.06 3.72 -10.41
N LEU A 159 12.40 2.94 -9.38
CA LEU A 159 13.59 2.11 -9.38
C LEU A 159 13.47 0.96 -10.37
N LEU A 160 12.34 0.25 -10.39
CA LEU A 160 12.16 -0.88 -11.29
C LEU A 160 12.17 -0.44 -12.76
N MET A 161 11.51 0.68 -13.08
CA MET A 161 11.47 1.21 -14.45
C MET A 161 12.83 1.73 -14.91
N THR A 162 13.54 2.45 -14.04
CA THR A 162 14.89 2.96 -14.36
C THR A 162 15.86 1.82 -14.62
N LEU A 163 15.82 0.76 -13.79
CA LEU A 163 16.68 -0.40 -13.93
C LEU A 163 16.36 -1.23 -15.17
N ALA A 164 15.08 -1.36 -15.55
CA ALA A 164 14.66 -2.12 -16.73
C ALA A 164 15.09 -1.49 -18.07
N VAL A 165 15.33 -0.17 -18.11
CA VAL A 165 15.61 0.56 -19.37
C VAL A 165 17.10 0.78 -19.63
N GLN A 166 17.97 0.75 -18.60
CA GLN A 166 19.34 1.28 -18.72
C GLN A 166 20.46 0.51 -17.99
N SER A 167 20.40 -0.82 -17.94
CA SER A 167 21.41 -1.60 -17.21
C SER A 167 22.05 -2.74 -17.99
N THR A 168 23.35 -2.95 -17.76
CA THR A 168 24.03 -4.22 -17.98
C THR A 168 24.25 -4.88 -16.61
N GLY A 169 23.94 -6.17 -16.49
CA GLY A 169 23.95 -6.90 -15.22
C GLY A 169 22.69 -7.77 -15.07
N LYS A 170 22.61 -8.54 -13.98
CA LYS A 170 21.43 -9.37 -13.67
C LYS A 170 20.52 -8.63 -12.70
N ILE A 171 19.24 -8.51 -13.05
CA ILE A 171 18.22 -7.92 -12.18
C ILE A 171 17.09 -8.93 -12.01
N THR A 172 16.74 -9.19 -10.74
CA THR A 172 15.61 -10.06 -10.40
C THR A 172 14.62 -9.31 -9.52
N TYR A 173 13.33 -9.47 -9.82
CA TYR A 173 12.20 -9.01 -9.02
C TYR A 173 11.54 -10.22 -8.36
N CYS A 174 11.56 -10.27 -7.03
CA CYS A 174 11.03 -11.41 -6.26
C CYS A 174 11.62 -12.76 -6.72
N GLY A 175 12.90 -12.79 -7.08
CA GLY A 175 13.58 -14.00 -7.58
C GLY A 175 13.38 -14.30 -9.07
N HIS A 176 12.50 -13.58 -9.77
CA HIS A 176 12.25 -13.73 -11.20
C HIS A 176 13.05 -12.72 -12.03
N GLU A 177 13.67 -13.15 -13.11
CA GLU A 177 14.36 -12.24 -14.03
C GLU A 177 13.37 -11.34 -14.79
N LEU A 178 13.78 -10.12 -15.16
CA LEU A 178 12.91 -9.14 -15.84
C LEU A 178 12.39 -9.60 -17.21
N ASN A 179 12.94 -10.67 -17.78
CA ASN A 179 12.50 -11.30 -19.03
C ASN A 179 11.38 -12.35 -18.83
N GLU A 180 11.14 -12.80 -17.60
CA GLU A 180 10.10 -13.79 -17.26
C GLU A 180 8.70 -13.16 -17.19
N PHE A 181 8.63 -11.83 -17.11
CA PHE A 181 7.39 -11.08 -17.02
C PHE A 181 7.50 -9.76 -17.79
N VAL A 182 6.41 -8.99 -17.84
CA VAL A 182 6.39 -7.66 -18.44
C VAL A 182 6.50 -6.63 -17.30
N PRO A 183 7.67 -6.03 -17.03
CA PRO A 183 7.85 -5.16 -15.87
C PRO A 183 6.89 -3.97 -15.82
N GLN A 184 6.50 -3.46 -16.99
CA GLN A 184 5.53 -2.37 -17.14
C GLN A 184 4.12 -2.75 -16.65
N LYS A 185 3.78 -4.06 -16.63
CA LYS A 185 2.50 -4.57 -16.12
C LYS A 185 2.55 -4.92 -14.64
N THR A 186 3.74 -5.21 -14.12
CA THR A 186 3.94 -5.59 -12.70
C THR A 186 4.18 -4.36 -11.82
N CYS A 187 4.70 -3.29 -12.40
CA CYS A 187 5.04 -2.06 -11.71
C CYS A 187 4.55 -0.87 -12.54
N ALA A 188 3.41 -0.30 -12.13
CA ALA A 188 2.90 0.93 -12.72
C ALA A 188 3.53 2.14 -12.00
N TYR A 189 4.30 2.93 -12.74
CA TYR A 189 4.63 4.29 -12.32
C TYR A 189 3.42 5.19 -12.62
N ILE A 190 2.84 5.76 -11.58
CA ILE A 190 1.78 6.78 -11.71
C ILE A 190 2.48 8.14 -11.69
N SER A 191 2.47 8.83 -12.82
CA SER A 191 3.06 10.15 -12.95
C SER A 191 2.34 11.15 -12.04
N HIS A 192 3.07 12.14 -11.51
CA HIS A 192 2.44 13.28 -10.84
C HIS A 192 1.50 14.09 -11.76
N HIS A 193 1.63 13.91 -13.08
CA HIS A 193 0.79 14.53 -14.11
C HIS A 193 -0.24 13.54 -14.67
N ASP A 194 -0.42 12.38 -14.03
CA ASP A 194 -1.38 11.40 -14.49
C ASP A 194 -2.80 11.95 -14.37
N LEU A 195 -3.56 11.83 -15.45
CA LEU A 195 -4.93 12.30 -15.52
C LEU A 195 -5.83 11.20 -14.95
N HIS A 196 -6.12 11.32 -13.66
CA HIS A 196 -7.23 10.57 -13.08
C HIS A 196 -8.51 10.84 -13.89
N THR A 197 -9.32 9.81 -14.12
CA THR A 197 -10.62 10.00 -14.77
C THR A 197 -11.49 10.86 -13.86
N GLY A 198 -11.67 12.14 -14.20
CA GLY A 198 -12.40 13.10 -13.36
C GLY A 198 -13.88 12.80 -13.12
N GLY A 199 -14.41 11.73 -13.73
CA GLY A 199 -15.77 11.23 -13.51
C GLY A 199 -15.91 10.23 -12.35
N MET A 200 -14.82 9.82 -11.71
CA MET A 200 -14.84 8.89 -10.57
C MET A 200 -14.32 9.54 -9.30
N THR A 201 -14.95 9.24 -8.19
CA THR A 201 -14.48 9.59 -6.85
C THR A 201 -13.25 8.75 -6.46
N VAL A 202 -12.51 9.20 -5.44
CA VAL A 202 -11.37 8.45 -4.88
C VAL A 202 -11.79 7.04 -4.44
N ARG A 203 -12.96 6.93 -3.81
CA ARG A 203 -13.54 5.65 -3.40
C ARG A 203 -13.75 4.72 -4.58
N GLU A 204 -14.45 5.18 -5.62
CA GLU A 204 -14.74 4.39 -6.81
C GLU A 204 -13.45 3.95 -7.51
N THR A 205 -12.43 4.82 -7.51
CA THR A 205 -11.10 4.51 -8.06
C THR A 205 -10.40 3.39 -7.28
N LEU A 206 -10.46 3.44 -5.94
CA LEU A 206 -9.90 2.39 -5.08
C LEU A 206 -10.66 1.07 -5.23
N ASP A 207 -12.00 1.12 -5.26
CA ASP A 207 -12.85 -0.06 -5.47
C ASP A 207 -12.66 -0.67 -6.86
N PHE A 208 -12.44 0.15 -7.89
CA PHE A 208 -12.06 -0.31 -9.22
C PHE A 208 -10.69 -1.00 -9.20
N SER A 209 -9.69 -0.37 -8.58
CA SER A 209 -8.33 -0.93 -8.47
C SER A 209 -8.33 -2.28 -7.73
N GLY A 210 -9.07 -2.39 -6.62
CA GLY A 210 -9.23 -3.64 -5.88
C GLY A 210 -9.86 -4.75 -6.72
N ARG A 211 -10.86 -4.43 -7.55
CA ARG A 211 -11.49 -5.38 -8.48
C ARG A 211 -10.54 -5.83 -9.60
N CYS A 212 -9.70 -4.94 -10.14
CA CYS A 212 -8.70 -5.28 -11.15
C CYS A 212 -7.59 -6.19 -10.59
N LEU A 213 -7.15 -5.95 -9.36
CA LEU A 213 -6.17 -6.81 -8.68
C LEU A 213 -6.76 -8.17 -8.31
N GLY A 214 -8.06 -8.20 -8.02
CA GLY A 214 -8.76 -9.39 -7.56
C GLY A 214 -8.33 -9.83 -6.16
N VAL A 215 -9.01 -10.84 -5.64
CA VAL A 215 -8.79 -11.36 -4.28
C VAL A 215 -8.19 -12.77 -4.27
N GLY A 216 -7.88 -13.35 -5.43
CA GLY A 216 -7.52 -14.77 -5.55
C GLY A 216 -6.31 -15.19 -4.68
N LYS A 217 -5.23 -14.38 -4.69
CA LYS A 217 -4.06 -14.64 -3.84
C LYS A 217 -4.39 -14.51 -2.34
N THR A 218 -5.18 -13.51 -1.98
CA THR A 218 -5.63 -13.29 -0.60
C THR A 218 -6.52 -14.45 -0.13
N TYR A 219 -7.44 -14.92 -0.98
CA TYR A 219 -8.31 -16.05 -0.69
C TYR A 219 -7.53 -17.33 -0.43
N GLU A 220 -6.58 -17.69 -1.30
CA GLU A 220 -5.76 -18.89 -1.10
C GLU A 220 -4.87 -18.77 0.14
N MET A 221 -4.33 -17.58 0.44
CA MET A 221 -3.57 -17.34 1.66
C MET A 221 -4.43 -17.54 2.92
N ILE A 222 -5.64 -16.97 2.98
CA ILE A 222 -6.52 -17.12 4.16
C ILE A 222 -7.02 -18.56 4.31
N LYS A 223 -7.29 -19.23 3.19
CA LYS A 223 -7.64 -20.65 3.18
C LYS A 223 -6.53 -21.51 3.78
N GLU A 224 -5.28 -21.24 3.43
CA GLU A 224 -4.13 -21.93 4.01
C GLU A 224 -3.92 -21.55 5.49
N LEU A 225 -4.13 -20.28 5.85
CA LEU A 225 -4.10 -19.78 7.23
C LEU A 225 -5.07 -20.57 8.11
N GLU A 226 -6.36 -20.63 7.76
CA GLU A 226 -7.35 -21.36 8.54
C GLU A 226 -7.06 -22.87 8.62
N ARG A 227 -6.49 -23.44 7.56
CA ARG A 227 -6.13 -24.87 7.54
C ARG A 227 -5.04 -25.15 8.58
N ARG A 228 -4.02 -24.29 8.68
CA ARG A 228 -2.93 -24.43 9.66
C ARG A 228 -3.39 -24.07 11.07
N GLU A 229 -4.20 -23.04 11.24
CA GLU A 229 -4.78 -22.67 12.55
C GLU A 229 -5.61 -23.83 13.12
N LYS A 230 -6.46 -24.45 12.30
CA LYS A 230 -7.23 -25.65 12.69
C LYS A 230 -6.34 -26.83 13.05
N GLY A 231 -5.29 -27.09 12.26
CA GLY A 231 -4.33 -28.16 12.55
C GLY A 231 -3.58 -27.97 13.86
N ALA A 232 -3.29 -26.72 14.22
CA ALA A 232 -2.61 -26.34 15.45
C ALA A 232 -3.57 -26.08 16.63
N ARG A 233 -4.89 -26.21 16.43
CA ARG A 233 -5.95 -25.89 17.43
C ARG A 233 -5.84 -24.45 17.96
N ILE A 234 -5.51 -23.54 17.07
CA ILE A 234 -5.32 -22.12 17.38
C ILE A 234 -6.63 -21.38 17.08
N LYS A 235 -7.15 -20.69 18.08
CA LYS A 235 -8.29 -19.77 17.93
C LYS A 235 -7.78 -18.40 17.43
N PRO A 236 -8.33 -17.85 16.33
CA PRO A 236 -7.98 -16.51 15.88
C PRO A 236 -8.69 -15.44 16.72
N ASP A 237 -8.17 -14.21 16.68
CA ASP A 237 -8.92 -13.02 17.08
C ASP A 237 -10.09 -12.86 16.09
N PHE A 238 -11.32 -12.79 16.61
CA PHE A 238 -12.54 -12.83 15.80
C PHE A 238 -12.71 -11.59 14.93
N ASP A 239 -12.31 -10.41 15.41
CA ASP A 239 -12.41 -9.17 14.63
C ASP A 239 -11.39 -9.19 13.48
N ILE A 240 -10.16 -9.65 13.76
CA ILE A 240 -9.12 -9.85 12.73
C ILE A 240 -9.55 -10.92 11.72
N ASP A 241 -10.20 -11.99 12.19
CA ASP A 241 -10.73 -13.04 11.33
C ASP A 241 -11.82 -12.56 10.38
N ALA A 242 -12.85 -11.91 10.93
CA ALA A 242 -13.92 -11.33 10.15
C ALA A 242 -13.39 -10.32 9.12
N PHE A 243 -12.43 -9.47 9.50
CA PHE A 243 -11.82 -8.50 8.60
C PHE A 243 -11.05 -9.15 7.45
N MET A 244 -10.10 -10.04 7.76
CA MET A 244 -9.28 -10.69 6.74
C MET A 244 -10.18 -11.46 5.76
N LYS A 245 -11.17 -12.19 6.26
CA LYS A 245 -12.17 -12.89 5.43
C LYS A 245 -12.95 -11.93 4.55
N ALA A 246 -13.47 -10.83 5.10
CA ALA A 246 -14.21 -9.83 4.34
C ALA A 246 -13.38 -9.24 3.19
N VAL A 247 -12.08 -8.97 3.42
CA VAL A 247 -11.16 -8.48 2.38
C VAL A 247 -10.87 -9.53 1.29
N ALA A 248 -10.97 -10.82 1.59
CA ALA A 248 -10.78 -11.89 0.62
C ALA A 248 -12.05 -12.30 -0.15
N VAL A 249 -13.20 -11.67 0.12
CA VAL A 249 -14.43 -11.92 -0.63
C VAL A 249 -14.48 -11.04 -1.88
N ALA A 250 -14.62 -11.68 -3.05
CA ALA A 250 -14.82 -10.98 -4.31
C ALA A 250 -16.24 -10.44 -4.45
N GLY A 251 -16.39 -9.35 -5.22
CA GLY A 251 -17.69 -8.90 -5.72
C GLY A 251 -18.56 -8.13 -4.73
N GLN A 252 -18.00 -7.64 -3.62
CA GLN A 252 -18.72 -6.69 -2.76
C GLN A 252 -18.91 -5.35 -3.48
N GLU A 253 -20.08 -4.73 -3.33
CA GLU A 253 -20.36 -3.40 -3.88
C GLU A 253 -19.43 -2.32 -3.30
N THR A 254 -19.16 -2.42 -1.99
CA THR A 254 -18.21 -1.56 -1.27
C THR A 254 -17.14 -2.40 -0.61
N SER A 255 -15.87 -2.10 -0.86
CA SER A 255 -14.76 -2.86 -0.27
C SER A 255 -14.44 -2.37 1.14
N LEU A 256 -14.40 -3.30 2.11
CA LEU A 256 -13.96 -3.00 3.47
C LEU A 256 -12.49 -2.53 3.51
N LEU A 257 -11.66 -3.01 2.57
CA LEU A 257 -10.29 -2.54 2.41
C LEU A 257 -10.26 -1.08 1.97
N THR A 258 -11.14 -0.68 1.04
CA THR A 258 -11.26 0.71 0.61
C THR A 258 -11.73 1.60 1.77
N ASP A 259 -12.68 1.15 2.58
CA ASP A 259 -13.11 1.87 3.78
C ASP A 259 -11.95 2.09 4.76
N TYR A 260 -11.17 1.04 5.02
CA TYR A 260 -9.98 1.14 5.85
C TYR A 260 -8.95 2.14 5.29
N VAL A 261 -8.62 2.04 4.00
CA VAL A 261 -7.65 2.94 3.34
C VAL A 261 -8.13 4.40 3.37
N LEU A 262 -9.40 4.65 3.07
CA LEU A 262 -9.96 5.99 3.10
C LEU A 262 -9.97 6.56 4.52
N LYS A 263 -10.30 5.74 5.52
CA LYS A 263 -10.27 6.16 6.93
C LYS A 263 -8.84 6.49 7.37
N PHE A 264 -7.87 5.64 7.03
CA PHE A 264 -6.45 5.86 7.29
C PHE A 264 -5.94 7.17 6.65
N LEU A 265 -6.22 7.37 5.36
CA LEU A 265 -5.82 8.59 4.64
C LEU A 265 -6.49 9.83 5.23
N SER A 266 -7.75 9.72 5.64
CA SER A 266 -8.49 10.82 6.26
C SER A 266 -7.85 11.23 7.60
N LEU A 267 -7.45 10.26 8.44
CA LEU A 267 -6.73 10.56 9.68
C LEU A 267 -5.32 11.08 9.41
N PHE A 268 -4.60 10.51 8.46
CA PHE A 268 -3.28 11.00 8.07
C PHE A 268 -3.34 12.48 7.68
N MET A 269 -4.27 12.85 6.79
CA MET A 269 -4.47 14.25 6.40
C MET A 269 -4.90 15.14 7.56
N ALA A 270 -5.76 14.64 8.47
CA ALA A 270 -6.17 15.36 9.68
C ALA A 270 -5.06 15.52 10.73
N SER A 271 -3.96 14.77 10.64
CA SER A 271 -2.77 14.89 11.52
C SER A 271 -1.72 15.91 11.01
N ILE A 272 -1.79 16.27 9.73
CA ILE A 272 -0.94 17.30 9.09
C ILE A 272 -1.14 18.75 9.62
N PRO A 273 -2.25 19.17 10.28
CA PRO A 273 -2.48 20.57 10.65
C PRO A 273 -1.61 21.20 11.77
N SER A 274 -0.53 20.58 12.25
CA SER A 274 0.35 21.18 13.28
C SER A 274 1.77 21.50 12.79
N ILE A 275 2.29 20.78 11.79
CA ILE A 275 3.67 20.92 11.32
C ILE A 275 3.83 22.02 10.25
N LEU A 276 2.81 22.21 9.40
CA LEU A 276 2.83 23.29 8.40
C LEU A 276 2.34 24.63 8.96
N ALA A 277 1.38 24.64 9.89
CA ALA A 277 0.83 25.87 10.44
C ALA A 277 1.87 26.66 11.26
N SER A 278 2.78 25.98 11.96
CA SER A 278 3.88 26.60 12.71
C SER A 278 4.98 27.17 11.81
N ASN A 279 5.31 26.49 10.70
CA ASN A 279 6.35 26.95 9.76
C ASN A 279 5.87 28.04 8.78
N LEU A 280 4.60 28.02 8.35
CA LEU A 280 4.07 29.05 7.46
C LEU A 280 3.92 30.39 8.19
N HIS A 281 3.55 30.36 9.47
CA HIS A 281 3.38 31.58 10.28
C HIS A 281 4.71 32.24 10.68
N GLN A 282 5.81 31.47 10.77
CA GLN A 282 7.17 32.02 10.91
C GLN A 282 7.70 32.58 9.59
N THR A 283 7.49 31.87 8.47
CA THR A 283 8.02 32.29 7.16
C THR A 283 7.37 33.57 6.64
N LEU A 284 6.07 33.79 6.90
CA LEU A 284 5.36 35.00 6.48
C LEU A 284 5.65 36.24 7.35
N ARG A 285 6.30 36.12 8.51
CA ARG A 285 6.74 37.27 9.33
C ARG A 285 8.10 37.85 8.93
N PHE A 286 8.86 37.15 8.08
CA PHE A 286 10.20 37.59 7.62
C PHE A 286 10.25 38.07 6.17
N ALA A 287 9.12 38.21 5.49
CA ALA A 287 9.09 38.88 4.20
C ALA A 287 9.18 40.40 4.40
N PRO A 288 10.27 41.09 4.01
CA PRO A 288 10.33 42.54 4.06
C PRO A 288 9.36 43.10 3.02
N ILE A 289 8.34 43.82 3.49
CA ILE A 289 7.49 44.65 2.64
C ILE A 289 8.37 45.78 2.12
N SER A 290 8.80 45.68 0.85
CA SER A 290 9.46 46.79 0.16
C SER A 290 8.42 47.88 -0.14
N PRO A 291 8.58 49.12 0.35
CA PRO A 291 7.71 50.21 -0.04
C PRO A 291 8.06 50.60 -1.49
N LYS A 292 7.17 50.30 -2.45
CA LYS A 292 7.25 50.92 -3.77
C LYS A 292 6.59 52.29 -3.71
N ASN A 293 7.44 53.29 -3.91
CA ASN A 293 7.18 54.67 -4.26
C ASN A 293 5.77 54.97 -4.79
N THR A 294 5.02 55.71 -4.00
CA THR A 294 4.02 56.66 -4.50
C THR A 294 4.74 57.99 -4.68
N GLU A 295 4.94 58.44 -5.91
CA GLU A 295 4.83 59.85 -6.35
C GLU A 295 5.24 60.05 -7.82
N MET A 296 4.31 60.61 -8.60
CA MET A 296 4.44 61.50 -9.78
C MET A 296 5.21 60.98 -11.01
N LEU A 297 4.64 60.87 -12.22
CA LEU A 297 3.58 61.60 -12.94
C LEU A 297 2.78 60.64 -13.84
#